data_AF-A0A0F3M874-F1
#
_entry.id   AF-A0A0F3M874-F1
#
_cell.length_a   1.000
_cell.length_b   1.000
_cell.length_c   1.000
_cell.angle_alpha   90.00
_cell.angle_beta   90.00
_cell.angle_gamma   90.00
#
_symmetry.space_group_name_H-M   'P 1'
#
loop_
_entity.id
_entity.type
_entity.pdbx_description
1 polymer ?
#
loop_
_entity_poly.entity_id
_entity_poly.type
_entity_poly.pdbx_seq_one_letter_code
_entity_poly.pdbx_strand_id
1 'polypeptide(L)' 'MISNNNTAFIRDLYKDFNINTVTVVYSINEQRNPVNELIITNYKTC' A
#
# COMPACT_ATOMS: atom_id res chain seq x y z
N MET A 1 0.25 -9.98 -6.38
CA MET A 1 0.50 -8.59 -5.95
C MET A 1 -0.83 -7.99 -5.57
N ILE A 2 -0.91 -7.29 -4.44
CA ILE A 2 -2.13 -6.63 -3.94
C ILE A 2 -1.78 -5.20 -3.56
N SER A 3 -2.61 -4.21 -3.94
CA SER A 3 -2.55 -2.83 -3.46
C SER A 3 -3.61 -2.60 -2.38
N ASN A 4 -3.31 -1.84 -1.33
CA ASN A 4 -4.27 -1.55 -0.26
C ASN A 4 -3.90 -0.30 0.55
N ASN A 5 -4.82 0.17 1.39
CA ASN A 5 -4.61 1.29 2.29
C ASN A 5 -3.56 0.97 3.38
N ASN A 6 -2.75 1.96 3.75
CA ASN A 6 -1.74 1.86 4.80
C ASN A 6 -2.35 1.97 6.21
N THR A 7 -2.97 0.88 6.66
CA THR A 7 -3.51 0.76 8.03
C THR A 7 -2.75 -0.30 8.83
N ALA A 8 -2.81 -0.19 10.16
CA ALA A 8 -2.21 -1.19 11.05
C ALA A 8 -2.81 -2.59 10.84
N PHE A 9 -4.12 -2.67 10.59
CA PHE A 9 -4.81 -3.94 10.29
C PHE A 9 -4.24 -4.63 9.04
N ILE A 10 -4.08 -3.88 7.93
CA ILE A 10 -3.53 -4.46 6.70
C ILE A 10 -2.07 -4.88 6.88
N ARG A 11 -1.27 -4.11 7.63
CA ARG A 11 0.13 -4.47 7.91
C ARG A 11 0.26 -5.74 8.72
N ASP A 12 -0.58 -5.93 9.74
CA ASP A 12 -0.55 -7.15 10.55
C ASP A 12 -1.05 -8.37 9.75
N LEU A 13 -2.12 -8.20 8.95
CA LEU A 13 -2.68 -9.26 8.11
C LEU A 13 -1.66 -9.83 7.11
N TYR A 14 -0.75 -8.99 6.59
CA TYR A 14 0.26 -9.36 5.59
C TYR A 14 1.70 -9.28 6.12
N LYS A 15 1.91 -9.36 7.43
CA LYS A 15 3.24 -9.17 8.06
C LYS A 15 4.34 -10.11 7.55
N ASP A 16 3.96 -11.27 7.04
CA ASP A 16 4.87 -12.29 6.50
C ASP A 16 5.15 -12.13 5.00
N PHE A 17 4.61 -11.09 4.36
CA PHE A 17 4.82 -10.74 2.96
C PHE A 17 5.75 -9.53 2.82
N ASN A 18 6.22 -9.27 1.60
CA ASN A 18 6.97 -8.05 1.31
C ASN A 18 5.99 -6.89 1.16
N ILE A 19 6.12 -5.88 2.02
CA ILE A 19 5.25 -4.69 2.06
C ILE A 19 6.08 -3.47 1.65
N ASN A 20 5.73 -2.87 0.51
CA ASN A 20 6.29 -1.60 0.06
C ASN A 20 5.28 -0.47 0.29
N THR A 21 5.71 0.65 0.86
CA THR A 21 4.86 1.84 1.01
C THR A 21 5.10 2.77 -0.16
N VAL A 22 4.03 3.24 -0.80
CA VAL A 22 4.09 4.17 -1.94
C VAL A 22 3.21 5.38 -1.65
N THR A 23 3.67 6.56 -2.02
CA THR A 23 2.84 7.77 -1.97
C THR A 23 2.10 7.90 -3.30
N VAL A 24 0.78 7.98 -3.23
CA VAL A 24 -0.11 8.10 -4.39
C VAL A 24 -0.97 9.34 -4.27
N VAL A 25 -1.40 9.87 -5.42
CA VAL A 25 -2.38 10.93 -5.51
C VAL A 25 -3.52 10.41 -6.36
N TYR A 26 -4.73 10.38 -5.82
CA TYR A 26 -5.88 9.94 -6.60
C TYR A 26 -6.27 11.00 -7.62
N SER A 27 -6.67 10.54 -8.80
CA SER A 27 -7.26 11.41 -9.83
C SER A 27 -8.72 11.79 -9.52
N ILE A 28 -9.23 11.45 -8.34
CA ILE A 28 -10.55 11.82 -7.84
C ILE A 28 -10.46 13.20 -7.20
N ASN A 29 -11.29 14.14 -7.66
CA ASN A 29 -11.20 15.55 -7.29
C ASN A 29 -11.20 15.81 -5.77
N GLU A 30 -11.98 15.05 -5.01
CA GLU A 30 -12.12 15.17 -3.55
C GLU A 30 -10.95 14.52 -2.77
N GLN A 31 -10.14 13.71 -3.43
CA GLN A 31 -9.09 12.89 -2.81
C GLN A 31 -7.71 13.14 -3.43
N ARG A 32 -7.48 14.34 -3.99
CA ARG A 32 -6.18 14.74 -4.57
C ARG A 32 -5.07 14.96 -3.53
N ASN A 33 -5.34 14.74 -2.25
CA ASN A 33 -4.31 14.78 -1.24
C ASN A 33 -3.40 13.55 -1.39
N PRO A 34 -2.07 13.73 -1.30
CA PRO A 34 -1.16 12.60 -1.24
C PRO A 34 -1.49 11.69 -0.07
N VAL A 35 -1.61 10.39 -0.34
CA VAL A 35 -1.80 9.36 0.68
C VAL A 35 -0.75 8.28 0.54
N ASN A 36 -0.48 7.57 1.63
CA ASN A 36 0.40 6.41 1.61
C ASN A 36 -0.44 5.15 1.43
N GLU A 37 -0.12 4.37 0.40
CA GLU A 37 -0.67 3.04 0.15
C GLU A 37 0.40 1.96 0.29
N LEU A 38 -0.04 0.71 0.33
CA LEU A 38 0.80 -0.47 0.42
C LEU A 38 0.71 -1.28 -0.87
N ILE A 39 1.87 -1.68 -1.38
CA ILE A 39 2.02 -2.71 -2.42
C ILE A 39 2.59 -3.96 -1.76
N ILE A 40 1.85 -5.07 -1.83
CA ILE A 40 2.12 -6.31 -1.11
C ILE A 40 2.44 -7.40 -2.13
N THR A 41 3.61 -8.05 -1.99
CA THR A 41 4.07 -9.13 -2.87
C THR A 41 4.55 -10.34 -2.08
N ASN A 42 4.38 -11.53 -2.67
CA ASN A 42 4.88 -12.81 -2.13
C ASN A 42 6.25 -13.19 -2.72
N TYR A 43 6.93 -12.24 -3.35
CA TYR A 43 8.27 -12.36 -3.91
C TYR A 43 9.07 -11.12 -3.53
N LYS A 44 10.39 -11.26 -3.44
CA LYS A 44 11.28 -10.12 -3.20
C LYS A 44 11.43 -9.32 -4.49
N THR A 45 11.36 -8.01 -4.40
CA THR A 45 11.86 -7.12 -5.44
C THR A 45 13.38 -7.14 -5.38
N CYS A 46 14.00 -7.43 -6.52
CA CYS A 46 15.46 -7.43 -6.68
C CYS A 46 16.05 -6.03 -6.50
#